data_AF-S7KHE2-F1
#
_entry.id   AF-S7KHE2-F1
#
_cell.length_a   1.000
_cell.length_b   1.000
_cell.length_c   1.000
_cell.angle_alpha   90.00
_cell.angle_beta   90.00
_cell.angle_gamma   90.00
#
_symmetry.space_group_name_H-M   'P 1'
#
loop_
_entity.id
_entity.type
_entity.pdbx_description
1 polymer ?
#
loop_
_entity_poly.entity_id
_entity_poly.type
_entity_poly.pdbx_seq_one_letter_code
_entity_poly.pdbx_strand_id
1 'polypeptide(L)'
;MIATASLKSGSRKHAEAILEHLPKETATTFLKILCDDSMHNCCRIFAAKALCKIDNKLLKKHAYKVVKSKASKALFYDYHKNYIQSHNPQYNLNLLVNTLESNYQAEVKFMLEILGILGSVEHSDVLVRALTGKNQKAKAQALESLEKNCDHYLFNLLDPFIHQKSHKTEKYYFKCGVIPLTLKELLNMMENSPSLLSKLTSRQLREELGRCDPDFQPSSLLSNIDNDESYLLDEDSDALIPFFTI
;
A
#
# COMPACT_ATOMS: atom_id res chain seq x y z
N MET A 1 -3.22 4.50 -12.51
CA MET A 1 -2.45 4.82 -13.73
C MET A 1 -2.32 6.34 -13.77
N ILE A 2 -1.25 6.93 -14.31
CA ILE A 2 -1.04 8.38 -14.54
C ILE A 2 -0.25 9.13 -13.44
N ALA A 3 1.01 9.44 -13.72
CA ALA A 3 1.64 10.72 -13.36
C ALA A 3 2.77 11.02 -14.36
N THR A 4 3.67 10.05 -14.61
CA THR A 4 4.63 10.18 -15.73
C THR A 4 4.19 9.41 -16.99
N ALA A 5 3.49 8.29 -16.84
CA ALA A 5 3.02 7.48 -17.97
C ALA A 5 1.99 8.16 -18.89
N SER A 6 1.33 9.23 -18.42
CA SER A 6 0.32 9.98 -19.18
C SER A 6 0.85 11.26 -19.83
N LEU A 7 2.12 11.60 -19.58
CA LEU A 7 2.79 12.70 -20.24
C LEU A 7 3.22 12.23 -21.64
N LYS A 8 2.90 13.04 -22.67
CA LYS A 8 3.45 12.87 -24.02
C LYS A 8 4.99 12.74 -23.92
N SER A 9 5.61 11.95 -24.81
CA SER A 9 7.04 11.61 -24.72
C SER A 9 7.96 12.82 -24.54
N GLY A 10 7.63 13.97 -25.13
CA GLY A 10 8.36 15.23 -24.95
C GLY A 10 8.28 15.79 -23.52
N SER A 11 7.11 15.77 -22.90
CA SER A 11 6.90 16.26 -21.52
C SER A 11 7.57 15.35 -20.49
N ARG A 12 7.69 14.04 -20.76
CA ARG A 12 8.47 13.11 -19.92
C ARG A 12 9.95 13.46 -19.93
N LYS A 13 10.54 13.66 -21.11
CA LYS A 13 11.95 14.07 -21.23
C LYS A 13 12.22 15.41 -20.53
N HIS A 14 11.28 16.35 -20.62
CA HIS A 14 11.39 17.62 -19.88
C HIS A 14 11.35 17.43 -18.37
N ALA A 15 10.43 16.60 -17.86
CA ALA A 15 10.36 16.30 -16.44
C ALA A 15 11.62 15.56 -15.94
N GLU A 16 12.15 14.62 -16.72
CA GLU A 16 13.41 13.92 -16.41
C GLU A 16 14.59 14.89 -16.39
N ALA A 17 14.69 15.80 -17.36
CA ALA A 17 15.71 16.84 -17.37
C ALA A 17 15.62 17.74 -16.13
N ILE A 18 14.42 18.13 -15.69
CA ILE A 18 14.26 18.92 -14.46
C ILE A 18 14.79 18.13 -13.24
N LEU A 19 14.48 16.84 -13.15
CA LEU A 19 14.93 16.00 -12.03
C LEU A 19 16.46 15.85 -11.96
N GLU A 20 17.15 15.83 -13.10
CA GLU A 20 18.62 15.74 -13.17
C GLU A 20 19.32 17.01 -12.64
N HIS A 21 18.65 18.17 -12.70
CA HIS A 21 19.18 19.45 -12.24
C HIS A 21 18.77 19.78 -10.79
N LEU A 22 18.03 18.89 -10.12
CA LEU A 22 17.64 19.13 -8.73
C LEU A 22 18.84 19.01 -7.78
N PRO A 23 18.99 19.94 -6.81
CA PRO A 23 20.06 19.87 -5.82
C PRO A 23 19.97 18.58 -4.98
N LYS A 24 21.11 18.02 -4.56
CA LYS A 24 21.16 16.78 -3.75
C LYS A 24 20.43 16.92 -2.42
N GLU A 25 20.33 18.14 -1.90
CA GLU A 25 19.61 18.48 -0.67
C GLU A 25 18.12 18.06 -0.75
N THR A 26 17.54 18.07 -1.96
CA THR A 26 16.16 17.65 -2.21
C THR A 26 15.94 16.15 -2.04
N ALA A 27 17.00 15.32 -2.05
CA ALA A 27 16.92 13.87 -1.88
C ALA A 27 16.23 13.48 -0.56
N THR A 28 16.48 14.25 0.50
CA THR A 28 15.86 13.99 1.81
C THR A 28 14.34 14.19 1.79
N THR A 29 13.84 15.17 1.03
CA THR A 29 12.40 15.42 0.86
C THR A 29 11.75 14.28 0.09
N PHE A 30 12.36 13.81 -1.00
CA PHE A 30 11.84 12.66 -1.75
C PHE A 30 11.86 11.37 -0.92
N LEU A 31 12.90 11.17 -0.09
CA LEU A 31 12.93 10.04 0.83
C LEU A 31 11.78 10.11 1.84
N LYS A 32 11.50 11.29 2.42
CA LYS A 32 10.35 11.49 3.33
C LYS A 32 9.04 11.10 2.65
N ILE A 33 8.80 11.60 1.43
CA ILE A 33 7.59 11.27 0.66
C ILE A 33 7.52 9.76 0.39
N LEU A 34 8.61 9.12 -0.02
CA LEU A 34 8.65 7.67 -0.28
C LEU A 34 8.31 6.84 0.97
N CYS A 35 8.81 7.25 2.13
CA CYS A 35 8.64 6.56 3.40
C CYS A 35 7.30 6.86 4.09
N ASP A 36 6.59 7.91 3.69
CA ASP A 36 5.29 8.27 4.27
C ASP A 36 4.18 7.33 3.78
N ASP A 37 3.62 6.56 4.71
CA ASP A 37 2.55 5.60 4.43
C ASP A 37 1.16 6.24 4.28
N SER A 38 1.00 7.50 4.69
CA SER A 38 -0.22 8.28 4.43
C SER A 38 -0.29 8.79 2.99
N MET A 39 0.86 8.93 2.32
CA MET A 39 0.94 9.38 0.95
C MET A 39 0.45 8.32 -0.03
N HIS A 40 -0.26 8.77 -1.07
CA HIS A 40 -0.72 7.91 -2.13
C HIS A 40 0.46 7.24 -2.85
N ASN A 41 0.32 5.95 -3.18
CA ASN A 41 1.37 5.15 -3.82
C ASN A 41 1.95 5.83 -5.08
N CYS A 42 1.14 6.53 -5.90
CA CYS A 42 1.65 7.28 -7.06
C CYS A 42 2.69 8.35 -6.70
N CYS A 43 2.46 9.13 -5.63
CA CYS A 43 3.38 10.17 -5.18
C CYS A 43 4.69 9.56 -4.68
N ARG A 44 4.56 8.46 -3.93
CA ARG A 44 5.70 7.70 -3.40
C ARG A 44 6.56 7.11 -4.53
N ILE A 45 5.95 6.56 -5.57
CA ILE A 45 6.65 6.04 -6.75
C ILE A 45 7.34 7.16 -7.54
N PHE A 46 6.69 8.31 -7.69
CA PHE A 46 7.32 9.48 -8.29
C PHE A 46 8.55 9.93 -7.49
N ALA A 47 8.42 9.99 -6.16
CA ALA A 47 9.53 10.31 -5.27
C ALA A 47 10.67 9.29 -5.37
N ALA A 48 10.37 7.99 -5.50
CA ALA A 48 11.39 6.96 -5.75
C ALA A 48 12.13 7.17 -7.08
N LYS A 49 11.42 7.55 -8.16
CA LYS A 49 12.04 7.85 -9.46
C LYS A 49 12.97 9.06 -9.37
N ALA A 50 12.49 10.15 -8.76
CA ALA A 50 13.30 11.35 -8.53
C ALA A 50 14.53 11.03 -7.68
N LEU A 51 14.34 10.32 -6.57
CA LEU A 51 15.43 9.92 -5.68
C LEU A 51 16.44 9.00 -6.36
N CYS A 52 16.00 8.09 -7.23
CA CYS A 52 16.89 7.23 -8.00
C CYS A 52 17.85 8.03 -8.90
N LYS A 53 17.38 9.16 -9.46
CA LYS A 53 18.18 10.04 -10.32
C LYS A 53 19.13 10.93 -9.51
N ILE A 54 18.67 11.46 -8.38
CA ILE A 54 19.43 12.40 -7.55
C ILE A 54 20.44 11.67 -6.65
N ASP A 55 20.00 10.61 -5.97
CA ASP A 55 20.80 9.81 -5.04
C ASP A 55 20.31 8.35 -4.96
N ASN A 56 20.71 7.54 -5.95
CA ASN A 56 20.39 6.10 -5.98
C ASN A 56 20.95 5.34 -4.77
N LYS A 57 22.06 5.78 -4.17
CA LYS A 57 22.63 5.11 -2.99
C LYS A 57 21.67 5.25 -1.80
N LEU A 58 21.09 6.43 -1.61
CA LEU A 58 20.10 6.68 -0.57
C LEU A 58 18.82 5.88 -0.78
N LEU A 59 18.34 5.76 -2.03
CA LEU A 59 17.20 4.91 -2.37
C LEU A 59 17.49 3.44 -2.04
N LYS A 60 18.61 2.89 -2.50
CA LYS A 60 19.02 1.50 -2.24
C LYS A 60 19.08 1.20 -0.74
N LYS A 61 19.62 2.13 0.07
CA LYS A 61 19.70 1.99 1.52
C LYS A 61 18.34 1.81 2.19
N HIS A 62 17.27 2.43 1.66
CA HIS A 62 15.93 2.40 2.26
C HIS A 62 14.95 1.46 1.55
N ALA A 63 15.28 1.01 0.33
CA ALA A 63 14.42 0.19 -0.50
C ALA A 63 13.92 -1.07 0.21
N TYR A 64 14.81 -1.78 0.91
CA TYR A 64 14.44 -3.00 1.63
C TYR A 64 13.35 -2.75 2.66
N LYS A 65 13.46 -1.69 3.49
CA LYS A 65 12.44 -1.36 4.50
C LYS A 65 11.10 -1.05 3.83
N VAL A 66 11.11 -0.23 2.78
CA VAL A 66 9.90 0.18 2.05
C VAL A 66 9.21 -1.03 1.41
N VAL A 67 9.95 -1.87 0.69
CA VAL A 67 9.40 -3.05 0.02
C VAL A 67 8.95 -4.10 1.04
N LYS A 68 9.68 -4.31 2.14
CA LYS A 68 9.30 -5.26 3.19
C LYS A 68 7.97 -4.87 3.85
N SER A 69 7.78 -3.60 4.18
CA SER A 69 6.48 -3.11 4.72
C SER A 69 5.32 -3.41 3.76
N LYS A 70 5.55 -3.20 2.46
CA LYS A 70 4.55 -3.45 1.41
C LYS A 70 4.29 -4.94 1.20
N ALA A 71 5.32 -5.79 1.30
CA ALA A 71 5.19 -7.23 1.26
C ALA A 71 4.34 -7.75 2.43
N SER A 72 4.58 -7.25 3.65
CA SER A 72 3.77 -7.59 4.81
C SER A 72 2.30 -7.20 4.64
N LYS A 73 2.01 -5.98 4.13
CA LYS A 73 0.65 -5.54 3.81
C LYS A 73 -0.02 -6.40 2.74
N ALA A 74 0.71 -6.75 1.68
CA ALA A 74 0.20 -7.65 0.64
C ALA A 74 -0.16 -9.03 1.22
N LEU A 75 0.69 -9.64 2.03
CA LEU A 75 0.40 -10.92 2.69
C LEU A 75 -0.80 -10.82 3.63
N PHE A 76 -0.93 -9.72 4.35
CA PHE A 76 -2.10 -9.44 5.20
C PHE A 76 -3.40 -9.44 4.38
N TYR A 77 -3.44 -8.72 3.26
CA TYR A 77 -4.62 -8.68 2.39
C TYR A 77 -4.91 -10.03 1.73
N ASP A 78 -3.86 -10.74 1.29
CA ASP A 78 -3.96 -12.07 0.68
C ASP A 78 -4.51 -13.10 1.68
N TYR A 79 -4.14 -13.03 2.96
CA TYR A 79 -4.77 -13.84 3.99
C TYR A 79 -6.25 -13.49 4.14
N HIS A 80 -6.58 -12.25 4.49
CA HIS A 80 -7.96 -11.89 4.87
C HIS A 80 -8.95 -12.09 3.72
N LYS A 81 -8.57 -11.83 2.47
CA LYS A 81 -9.49 -12.07 1.33
C LYS A 81 -9.87 -13.54 1.15
N ASN A 82 -8.97 -14.47 1.53
CA ASN A 82 -9.16 -15.91 1.34
C ASN A 82 -9.89 -16.57 2.52
N TYR A 83 -9.77 -16.00 3.73
CA TYR A 83 -10.28 -16.63 4.95
C TYR A 83 -11.49 -15.92 5.57
N ILE A 84 -11.73 -14.63 5.31
CA ILE A 84 -12.78 -13.89 6.05
C ILE A 84 -14.19 -14.43 5.76
N GLN A 85 -14.49 -14.82 4.53
CA GLN A 85 -15.79 -15.35 4.13
C GLN A 85 -16.06 -16.75 4.71
N SER A 86 -15.05 -17.61 4.79
CA SER A 86 -15.20 -18.95 5.37
C SER A 86 -15.42 -18.91 6.88
N HIS A 87 -14.84 -17.91 7.56
CA HIS A 87 -15.04 -17.68 8.99
C HIS A 87 -16.36 -16.94 9.32
N ASN A 88 -17.01 -16.34 8.33
CA ASN A 88 -18.27 -15.60 8.50
C ASN A 88 -19.28 -15.99 7.40
N PRO A 89 -19.69 -17.27 7.31
CA PRO A 89 -20.51 -17.78 6.21
C PRO A 89 -21.92 -17.16 6.16
N GLN A 90 -22.38 -16.56 7.25
CA GLN A 90 -23.70 -15.94 7.38
C GLN A 90 -23.82 -14.59 6.67
N TYR A 91 -22.70 -13.92 6.36
CA TYR A 91 -22.72 -12.61 5.70
C TYR A 91 -22.22 -12.72 4.26
N ASN A 92 -22.74 -11.84 3.39
CA ASN A 92 -22.19 -11.65 2.05
C ASN A 92 -21.04 -10.64 2.11
N LEU A 93 -19.79 -11.13 2.08
CA LEU A 93 -18.59 -10.30 2.20
C LEU A 93 -17.90 -10.05 0.85
N ASN A 94 -18.58 -10.25 -0.28
CA ASN A 94 -17.98 -10.10 -1.61
C ASN A 94 -17.34 -8.72 -1.84
N LEU A 95 -17.99 -7.65 -1.37
CA LEU A 95 -17.43 -6.30 -1.46
C LEU A 95 -16.10 -6.19 -0.68
N LEU A 96 -16.05 -6.76 0.53
CA LEU A 96 -14.83 -6.79 1.35
C LEU A 96 -13.72 -7.56 0.64
N VAL A 97 -14.01 -8.76 0.17
CA VAL A 97 -13.06 -9.63 -0.53
C VAL A 97 -12.48 -8.93 -1.76
N ASN A 98 -13.32 -8.28 -2.56
CA ASN A 98 -12.89 -7.53 -3.74
C ASN A 98 -12.03 -6.31 -3.40
N THR A 99 -12.35 -5.59 -2.31
CA THR A 99 -11.53 -4.48 -1.82
C THR A 99 -10.17 -4.96 -1.30
N LEU A 100 -10.13 -6.06 -0.56
CA LEU A 100 -8.87 -6.68 -0.10
C LEU A 100 -8.00 -7.16 -1.28
N GLU A 101 -8.60 -7.78 -2.30
CA GLU A 101 -7.91 -8.15 -3.53
C GLU A 101 -7.34 -6.91 -4.24
N SER A 102 -8.12 -5.83 -4.33
CA SER A 102 -7.67 -4.59 -4.96
C SER A 102 -6.49 -3.96 -4.20
N ASN A 103 -6.55 -3.96 -2.86
CA ASN A 103 -5.45 -3.49 -2.01
C ASN A 103 -4.21 -4.39 -2.16
N TYR A 104 -4.38 -5.72 -2.18
CA TYR A 104 -3.30 -6.67 -2.44
C TYR A 104 -2.57 -6.36 -3.76
N GLN A 105 -3.32 -6.21 -4.86
CA GLN A 105 -2.75 -5.90 -6.17
C GLN A 105 -2.04 -4.54 -6.17
N ALA A 106 -2.57 -3.55 -5.45
CA ALA A 106 -1.94 -2.24 -5.32
C ALA A 106 -0.57 -2.31 -4.63
N GLU A 107 -0.43 -3.10 -3.56
CA GLU A 107 0.85 -3.28 -2.87
C GLU A 107 1.85 -4.09 -3.69
N VAL A 108 1.42 -5.18 -4.34
CA VAL A 108 2.27 -5.96 -5.25
C VAL A 108 2.78 -5.09 -6.40
N LYS A 109 1.89 -4.30 -7.00
CA LYS A 109 2.26 -3.37 -8.06
C LYS A 109 3.27 -2.34 -7.58
N PHE A 110 3.07 -1.75 -6.40
CA PHE A 110 4.01 -0.78 -5.83
C PHE A 110 5.41 -1.39 -5.67
N MET A 111 5.51 -2.61 -5.13
CA MET A 111 6.80 -3.30 -4.99
C MET A 111 7.47 -3.52 -6.35
N LEU A 112 6.73 -4.01 -7.36
CA LEU A 112 7.26 -4.19 -8.71
C LEU A 112 7.74 -2.87 -9.34
N GLU A 113 7.04 -1.77 -9.07
CA GLU A 113 7.45 -0.45 -9.53
C GLU A 113 8.76 0.01 -8.88
N ILE A 114 8.93 -0.18 -7.56
CA ILE A 114 10.19 0.12 -6.86
C ILE A 114 11.34 -0.73 -7.37
N LEU A 115 11.15 -2.04 -7.54
CA LEU A 115 12.20 -2.90 -8.09
C LEU A 115 12.53 -2.54 -9.53
N GLY A 116 11.53 -2.22 -10.35
CA GLY A 116 11.75 -1.74 -11.72
C GLY A 116 12.60 -0.46 -11.77
N ILE A 117 12.43 0.44 -10.81
CA ILE A 117 13.25 1.66 -10.65
C ILE A 117 14.69 1.32 -10.25
N LEU A 118 14.87 0.34 -9.36
CA LEU A 118 16.18 -0.05 -8.84
C LEU A 118 16.98 -0.93 -9.80
N GLY A 119 16.31 -1.79 -10.56
CA GLY A 119 16.93 -2.76 -11.46
C GLY A 119 17.56 -2.13 -12.70
N SER A 120 17.10 -0.94 -13.12
CA SER A 120 17.78 -0.15 -14.15
C SER A 120 17.42 1.33 -14.02
N VAL A 121 18.40 2.17 -13.72
CA VAL A 121 18.21 3.63 -13.63
C VAL A 121 17.89 4.23 -15.01
N GLU A 122 18.42 3.65 -16.08
CA GLU A 122 18.25 4.14 -17.45
C GLU A 122 16.96 3.65 -18.11
N HIS A 123 16.53 2.43 -17.79
CA HIS A 123 15.38 1.78 -18.42
C HIS A 123 14.25 1.45 -17.44
N SER A 124 14.20 2.14 -16.30
CA SER A 124 13.20 1.91 -15.25
C SER A 124 11.76 1.89 -15.79
N ASP A 125 11.42 2.80 -16.70
CA ASP A 125 10.06 2.90 -17.25
C ASP A 125 9.66 1.70 -18.10
N VAL A 126 10.60 1.11 -18.84
CA VAL A 126 10.37 -0.10 -19.65
C VAL A 126 10.21 -1.30 -18.72
N LEU A 127 11.10 -1.40 -17.74
CA LEU A 127 11.10 -2.51 -16.78
C LEU A 127 9.82 -2.50 -15.94
N VAL A 128 9.45 -1.34 -15.38
CA VAL A 128 8.19 -1.14 -14.66
C VAL A 128 6.98 -1.53 -15.51
N ARG A 129 6.94 -1.13 -16.79
CA ARG A 129 5.84 -1.47 -17.69
C ARG A 129 5.76 -2.96 -17.98
N ALA A 130 6.90 -3.61 -18.18
CA ALA A 130 6.96 -5.05 -18.41
C ALA A 130 6.50 -5.84 -17.17
N LEU A 131 6.91 -5.42 -15.97
CA LEU A 131 6.55 -6.07 -14.70
C LEU A 131 5.07 -5.92 -14.33
N THR A 132 4.50 -4.72 -14.58
CA THR A 132 3.12 -4.38 -14.21
C THR A 132 2.11 -4.61 -15.35
N GLY A 133 2.61 -4.98 -16.53
CA GLY A 133 1.80 -5.26 -17.70
C GLY A 133 1.11 -6.63 -17.64
N LYS A 134 0.17 -6.85 -18.56
CA LYS A 134 -0.55 -8.13 -18.70
C LYS A 134 0.22 -9.20 -19.47
N ASN A 135 1.30 -8.82 -20.18
CA ASN A 135 2.06 -9.73 -21.02
C ASN A 135 3.01 -10.59 -20.16
N GLN A 136 2.68 -11.88 -20.00
CA GLN A 136 3.42 -12.80 -19.15
C GLN A 136 4.85 -13.06 -19.64
N LYS A 137 5.09 -13.07 -20.96
CA LYS A 137 6.44 -13.24 -21.52
C LYS A 137 7.32 -12.03 -21.20
N ALA A 138 6.80 -10.82 -21.41
CA ALA A 138 7.50 -9.59 -21.06
C ALA A 138 7.76 -9.51 -19.55
N LYS A 139 6.79 -9.92 -18.73
CA LYS A 139 6.92 -9.98 -17.28
C LYS A 139 8.00 -10.96 -16.85
N ALA A 140 8.04 -12.17 -17.40
CA ALA A 140 9.06 -13.18 -17.08
C ALA A 140 10.48 -12.68 -17.44
N GLN A 141 10.65 -12.10 -18.62
CA GLN A 141 11.95 -11.52 -19.02
C GLN A 141 12.36 -10.36 -18.12
N ALA A 142 11.41 -9.51 -17.72
CA ALA A 142 11.67 -8.43 -16.80
C ALA A 142 12.06 -8.92 -15.40
N LEU A 143 11.45 -10.00 -14.92
CA LEU A 143 11.80 -10.63 -13.65
C LEU A 143 13.19 -11.25 -13.68
N GLU A 144 13.56 -11.94 -14.76
CA GLU A 144 14.92 -12.46 -14.94
C GLU A 144 15.97 -11.33 -14.96
N SER A 145 15.63 -10.20 -15.60
CA SER A 145 16.48 -9.01 -15.60
C SER A 145 16.61 -8.39 -14.20
N LEU A 146 15.52 -8.35 -13.42
CA LEU A 146 15.56 -7.90 -12.03
C LEU A 146 16.42 -8.81 -11.16
N GLU A 147 16.30 -10.13 -11.29
CA GLU A 147 17.07 -11.10 -10.51
C GLU A 147 18.58 -10.90 -10.68
N LYS A 148 19.02 -10.54 -11.90
CA LYS A 148 20.43 -10.28 -12.21
C LYS A 148 20.94 -8.93 -11.70
N ASN A 149 20.06 -7.91 -11.61
CA ASN A 149 20.48 -6.52 -11.39
C ASN A 149 20.08 -5.93 -10.03
N CYS A 150 19.12 -6.53 -9.33
CA CYS A 150 18.69 -6.11 -8.00
C CYS A 150 19.41 -6.86 -6.89
N ASP A 151 19.40 -6.26 -5.70
CA ASP A 151 19.82 -6.93 -4.48
C ASP A 151 18.99 -8.20 -4.24
N HIS A 152 19.66 -9.32 -3.98
CA HIS A 152 19.03 -10.63 -3.80
C HIS A 152 18.04 -10.66 -2.63
N TYR A 153 18.34 -9.96 -1.51
CA TYR A 153 17.41 -9.87 -0.38
C TYR A 153 16.16 -9.07 -0.74
N LEU A 154 16.30 -8.03 -1.56
CA LEU A 154 15.16 -7.25 -2.05
C LEU A 154 14.30 -8.06 -3.03
N PHE A 155 14.94 -8.78 -3.96
CA PHE A 155 14.24 -9.61 -4.94
C PHE A 155 13.47 -10.76 -4.26
N ASN A 156 14.05 -11.39 -3.24
CA ASN A 156 13.40 -12.48 -2.50
C ASN A 156 12.13 -12.07 -1.76
N LEU A 157 11.92 -10.77 -1.48
CA LEU A 157 10.65 -10.29 -0.94
C LEU A 157 9.49 -10.49 -1.94
N LEU A 158 9.77 -10.64 -3.23
CA LEU A 158 8.76 -10.85 -4.25
C LEU A 158 8.36 -12.31 -4.45
N ASP A 159 9.13 -13.26 -3.93
CA ASP A 159 8.89 -14.70 -4.12
C ASP A 159 7.41 -15.11 -3.85
N PRO A 160 6.76 -14.65 -2.76
CA PRO A 160 5.37 -15.00 -2.47
C PRO A 160 4.32 -14.48 -3.46
N PHE A 161 4.68 -13.51 -4.30
CA PHE A 161 3.75 -12.76 -5.16
C PHE A 161 3.96 -13.04 -6.65
N ILE A 162 5.18 -13.41 -7.02
CA ILE A 162 5.53 -13.79 -8.40
C ILE A 162 5.26 -15.27 -8.63
N HIS A 163 5.75 -16.11 -7.72
CA HIS A 163 5.60 -17.54 -7.81
C HIS A 163 4.28 -17.90 -7.12
N GLN A 164 3.20 -17.93 -7.90
CA GLN A 164 1.93 -18.48 -7.43
C GLN A 164 2.10 -19.97 -7.12
N LYS A 165 2.55 -20.27 -5.91
CA LYS A 165 2.37 -21.60 -5.34
C LYS A 165 0.87 -21.79 -5.10
N SER A 166 0.41 -23.02 -5.31
CA SER A 166 -0.90 -23.51 -4.93
C SER A 166 -1.25 -23.08 -3.49
N HIS A 167 -2.55 -22.86 -3.24
CA HIS A 167 -3.15 -22.38 -1.99
C HIS A 167 -2.20 -22.34 -0.77
N LYS A 168 -1.80 -21.13 -0.38
CA LYS A 168 -1.03 -20.88 0.85
C LYS A 168 -1.88 -21.29 2.05
N THR A 169 -1.31 -22.06 2.98
CA THR A 169 -1.99 -22.45 4.23
C THR A 169 -1.94 -21.34 5.28
N GLU A 170 -2.85 -21.34 6.26
CA GLU A 170 -2.81 -20.36 7.36
C GLU A 170 -1.47 -20.37 8.11
N LYS A 171 -0.91 -21.57 8.33
CA LYS A 171 0.41 -21.75 8.94
C LYS A 171 1.52 -21.00 8.19
N TYR A 172 1.43 -20.86 6.87
CA TYR A 172 2.36 -20.06 6.10
C TYR A 172 2.23 -18.57 6.44
N TYR A 173 1.01 -18.03 6.46
CA TYR A 173 0.77 -16.62 6.77
C TYR A 173 1.21 -16.25 8.19
N PHE A 174 0.95 -17.11 9.17
CA PHE A 174 1.40 -16.88 10.56
C PHE A 174 2.92 -16.87 10.68
N LYS A 175 3.63 -17.74 9.95
CA LYS A 175 5.11 -17.69 9.88
C LYS A 175 5.62 -16.39 9.25
N CYS A 176 4.87 -15.83 8.32
CA CYS A 176 5.18 -14.53 7.71
C CYS A 176 4.78 -13.33 8.60
N GLY A 177 4.22 -13.57 9.79
CA GLY A 177 3.84 -12.52 10.73
C GLY A 177 2.47 -11.89 10.47
N VAL A 178 1.60 -12.53 9.68
CA VAL A 178 0.21 -12.08 9.53
C VAL A 178 -0.55 -12.37 10.82
N ILE A 179 -1.17 -11.33 11.38
CA ILE A 179 -2.05 -11.44 12.54
C ILE A 179 -3.49 -11.54 12.01
N PRO A 180 -4.22 -12.63 12.31
CA PRO A 180 -5.62 -12.76 11.91
C PRO A 180 -6.49 -11.76 12.68
N LEU A 181 -7.37 -11.06 11.98
CA LEU A 181 -8.35 -10.15 12.56
C LEU A 181 -9.75 -10.73 12.43
N THR A 182 -10.58 -10.48 13.44
CA THR A 182 -12.03 -10.64 13.33
C THR A 182 -12.61 -9.69 12.29
N LEU A 183 -13.84 -9.96 11.82
CA LEU A 183 -14.51 -9.07 10.86
C LEU A 183 -14.61 -7.64 11.39
N LYS A 184 -14.96 -7.45 12.67
CA LYS A 184 -15.08 -6.14 13.31
C LYS A 184 -13.74 -5.39 13.37
N GLU A 185 -12.66 -6.07 13.74
CA GLU A 185 -11.32 -5.50 13.79
C GLU A 185 -10.81 -5.12 12.39
N LEU A 186 -11.07 -5.97 11.39
CA LEU A 186 -10.71 -5.71 10.00
C LEU A 186 -11.42 -4.48 9.47
N LEU A 187 -12.73 -4.34 9.72
CA LEU A 187 -13.51 -3.17 9.33
C LEU A 187 -13.01 -1.90 10.05
N ASN A 188 -12.72 -1.97 11.35
CA ASN A 188 -12.12 -0.85 12.11
C ASN A 188 -10.78 -0.41 11.48
N MET A 189 -9.91 -1.35 11.16
CA MET A 189 -8.61 -1.04 10.57
C MET A 189 -8.75 -0.44 9.16
N MET A 190 -9.68 -0.94 8.34
CA MET A 190 -9.95 -0.39 7.02
C MET A 190 -10.50 1.04 7.06
N GLU A 191 -11.34 1.35 8.04
CA GLU A 191 -11.89 2.70 8.25
C GLU A 191 -10.81 3.72 8.67
N ASN A 192 -9.83 3.28 9.44
CA ASN A 192 -8.69 4.11 9.86
C ASN A 192 -7.57 4.16 8.81
N SER A 193 -7.66 3.39 7.73
CA SER A 193 -6.62 3.35 6.69
C SER A 193 -6.61 4.63 5.84
N PRO A 194 -5.49 5.02 5.22
CA PRO A 194 -5.45 6.15 4.29
C PRO A 194 -6.18 5.90 2.95
N SER A 195 -6.62 4.66 2.68
CA SER A 195 -7.29 4.29 1.44
C SER A 195 -8.77 4.66 1.46
N LEU A 196 -9.17 5.64 0.63
CA LEU A 196 -10.58 6.03 0.50
C LEU A 196 -11.49 4.84 0.17
N LEU A 197 -11.04 3.95 -0.71
CA LEU A 197 -11.78 2.73 -1.06
C LEU A 197 -12.03 1.88 0.19
N SER A 198 -11.01 1.69 1.02
CA SER A 198 -11.14 0.88 2.25
C SER A 198 -12.07 1.53 3.26
N LYS A 199 -12.01 2.86 3.40
CA LYS A 199 -12.94 3.62 4.26
C LYS A 199 -14.40 3.45 3.82
N LEU A 200 -14.67 3.65 2.53
CA LEU A 200 -16.02 3.55 1.98
C LEU A 200 -16.56 2.11 2.09
N THR A 201 -15.75 1.11 1.73
CA THR A 201 -16.13 -0.30 1.89
C THR A 201 -16.44 -0.64 3.34
N SER A 202 -15.63 -0.17 4.29
CA SER A 202 -15.87 -0.44 5.71
C SER A 202 -17.19 0.14 6.20
N ARG A 203 -17.45 1.42 5.89
CA ARG A 203 -18.69 2.10 6.27
C ARG A 203 -19.92 1.45 5.66
N GLN A 204 -19.88 1.17 4.36
CA GLN A 204 -20.99 0.52 3.68
C GLN A 204 -21.30 -0.86 4.29
N LEU A 205 -20.27 -1.69 4.52
CA LEU A 205 -20.48 -3.01 5.11
C LEU A 205 -20.97 -2.92 6.55
N ARG A 206 -20.53 -1.94 7.35
CA ARG A 206 -21.05 -1.73 8.70
C ARG A 206 -22.54 -1.39 8.69
N GLU A 207 -22.97 -0.53 7.78
CA GLU A 207 -24.38 -0.19 7.62
C GLU A 207 -25.22 -1.40 7.20
N GLU A 208 -24.72 -2.20 6.25
CA GLU A 208 -25.38 -3.43 5.80
C GLU A 208 -25.47 -4.48 6.92
N LEU A 209 -24.37 -4.70 7.66
CA LEU A 209 -24.30 -5.65 8.76
C LEU A 209 -25.11 -5.18 9.97
N GLY A 210 -25.10 -3.89 10.30
CA GLY A 210 -25.84 -3.32 11.44
C GLY A 210 -27.37 -3.43 11.30
N ARG A 211 -27.88 -3.66 10.08
CA ARG A 211 -29.30 -3.99 9.85
C ARG A 211 -29.65 -5.43 10.23
N CYS A 212 -28.66 -6.33 10.20
CA CYS A 212 -28.83 -7.76 10.42
C CYS A 212 -28.28 -8.22 11.77
N ASP A 213 -27.33 -7.48 12.34
CA ASP A 213 -26.56 -7.88 13.51
C ASP A 213 -26.30 -6.68 14.45
N PRO A 214 -26.78 -6.73 15.70
CA PRO A 214 -26.57 -5.68 16.70
C PRO A 214 -25.10 -5.36 16.99
N ASP A 215 -24.18 -6.32 16.84
CA ASP A 215 -22.76 -6.13 17.17
C ASP A 215 -22.05 -5.13 16.24
N PHE A 216 -22.68 -4.83 15.10
CA PHE A 216 -22.24 -3.89 14.08
C PHE A 216 -23.02 -2.58 14.06
N GLN A 217 -24.04 -2.43 14.92
CA GLN A 217 -24.74 -1.15 15.04
C GLN A 217 -23.77 -0.08 15.55
N PRO A 218 -23.82 1.14 14.96
CA PRO A 218 -23.05 2.24 15.50
C PRO A 218 -23.50 2.46 16.94
N SER A 219 -22.55 2.50 17.88
CA SER A 219 -22.81 2.93 19.25
C SER A 219 -23.61 4.23 19.17
N SER A 220 -24.84 4.23 19.65
CA SER A 220 -25.78 5.34 19.51
C SER A 220 -25.17 6.64 20.01
N LEU A 221 -24.67 7.49 19.11
CA LEU A 221 -24.21 8.85 19.37
C LEU A 221 -25.39 9.83 19.57
N LEU A 222 -26.53 9.33 20.06
CA LEU A 222 -27.79 10.07 20.18
C LEU A 222 -28.34 10.09 21.62
N SER A 223 -27.53 9.81 22.64
CA SER A 223 -27.93 10.06 24.04
C SER A 223 -27.46 11.40 24.60
N ASN A 224 -26.76 12.25 23.84
CA ASN A 224 -26.18 13.51 24.35
C ASN A 224 -26.54 14.77 23.53
N ILE A 225 -27.65 14.77 22.76
CA ILE A 225 -28.10 15.97 22.01
C ILE A 225 -29.30 16.66 22.67
N ASP A 226 -29.55 16.43 23.96
CA ASP A 226 -30.43 17.32 24.73
C ASP A 226 -29.76 17.69 26.04
N ASN A 227 -29.56 19.01 26.20
CA ASN A 227 -29.03 19.74 27.36
C ASN A 227 -27.50 19.78 27.50
N ASP A 228 -26.86 20.71 26.78
CA ASP A 228 -26.39 21.94 27.43
C ASP A 228 -25.68 22.84 26.40
N GLU A 229 -26.46 23.73 25.79
CA GLU A 229 -25.91 25.01 25.36
C GLU A 229 -25.51 25.79 26.61
N SER A 230 -24.23 25.82 26.96
CA SER A 230 -23.61 27.01 27.55
C SER A 230 -22.09 26.87 27.75
N TYR A 231 -21.40 27.99 27.46
CA TYR A 231 -20.03 28.37 27.83
C TYR A 231 -18.87 28.03 26.89
N LEU A 232 -18.51 29.06 26.11
CA LEU A 232 -17.14 29.40 25.69
C LEU A 232 -16.25 29.67 26.91
N LEU A 233 -15.03 29.11 26.95
CA LEU A 233 -13.74 29.80 26.99
C LEU A 233 -12.59 28.87 27.47
N ASP A 234 -11.53 28.87 26.66
CA ASP A 234 -10.10 28.86 26.99
C ASP A 234 -9.32 27.67 27.58
N GLU A 235 -8.14 27.53 26.97
CA GLU A 235 -6.82 27.08 27.43
C GLU A 235 -6.44 25.58 27.48
N ASP A 236 -5.46 25.26 26.62
CA ASP A 236 -4.26 24.45 26.83
C ASP A 236 -4.36 23.14 27.62
N SER A 237 -4.16 22.04 26.90
CA SER A 237 -3.22 21.01 27.35
C SER A 237 -2.74 20.15 26.17
N ASP A 238 -1.43 20.24 25.95
CA ASP A 238 -0.60 19.22 25.34
C ASP A 238 -1.00 17.80 25.77
N ALA A 239 -1.11 16.89 24.79
CA ALA A 239 -0.58 15.51 24.80
C ALA A 239 -1.31 14.65 23.75
N LEU A 240 -0.88 14.71 22.48
CA LEU A 240 -1.18 13.65 21.52
C LEU A 240 0.02 12.70 21.45
N ILE A 241 -0.10 11.61 22.19
CA ILE A 241 0.78 10.44 22.14
C ILE A 241 0.78 9.88 20.70
N PRO A 242 1.93 9.78 20.01
CA PRO A 242 1.98 9.15 18.71
C PRO A 242 1.95 7.63 18.86
N PHE A 243 0.86 7.00 18.45
CA PHE A 243 0.75 5.54 18.39
C PHE A 243 1.21 5.00 17.02
N PHE A 244 2.20 4.12 17.12
CA PHE A 244 2.78 3.17 16.15
C PHE A 244 3.82 3.65 15.13
N THR A 245 5.06 3.31 15.47
CA THR A 245 6.13 2.88 14.52
C THR A 245 6.12 1.36 14.48
N ILE A 246 5.94 0.75 13.31
CA ILE A 246 6.41 -0.61 12.95
C ILE A 246 7.09 -0.49 11.58
#